data_AF-A0A093UQT5-F1
#
_entry.id   AF-A0A093UQT5-F1
#
_cell.length_a   1.000
_cell.length_b   1.000
_cell.length_c   1.000
_cell.angle_alpha   90.00
_cell.angle_beta   90.00
_cell.angle_gamma   90.00
#
_symmetry.space_group_name_H-M   'P 1'
#
loop_
_entity.id
_entity.type
_entity.pdbx_description
1 polymer ?
#
loop_
_entity_poly.entity_id
_entity_poly.type
_entity_poly.pdbx_seq_one_letter_code
_entity_poly.pdbx_strand_id
1 'polypeptide(L)'
;MANTRLQYRRRNPYNTRSNRVRIIKTPGGNLRYLHIKKKGTAPKCGDCGVKLPGVPALRPREYAQISRPRKNVSRAYGGSRCGNCVKDRIVRAFLIEEQKIVKKVLKESQEKEKAATRKR
;
A
#
# COMPACT_ATOMS: atom_id res chain seq x y z
N MET A 1 51.00 -4.44 0.67
CA MET A 1 49.55 -4.24 0.96
C MET A 1 48.77 -5.33 0.24
N ALA A 2 47.86 -6.04 0.91
CA ALA A 2 47.04 -7.06 0.25
C ALA A 2 46.24 -6.42 -0.90
N ASN A 3 46.29 -7.03 -2.09
CA ASN A 3 45.65 -6.51 -3.29
C ASN A 3 44.14 -6.32 -3.04
N THR A 4 43.68 -5.07 -3.07
CA THR A 4 42.29 -4.67 -2.83
C THR A 4 41.41 -4.72 -4.08
N ARG A 5 41.97 -5.14 -5.23
CA ARG A 5 41.21 -5.27 -6.49
C ARG A 5 40.22 -6.43 -6.41
N LEU A 6 39.03 -6.21 -6.94
CA LEU A 6 37.92 -7.17 -6.92
C LEU A 6 37.37 -7.36 -8.32
N GLN A 7 36.95 -8.59 -8.63
CA GLN A 7 36.34 -8.95 -9.90
C GLN A 7 34.85 -9.29 -9.73
N TYR A 8 34.01 -8.84 -10.66
CA TYR A 8 32.60 -9.26 -10.69
C TYR A 8 32.49 -10.78 -10.83
N ARG A 9 31.57 -11.39 -10.07
CA ARG A 9 31.38 -12.85 -10.06
C ARG A 9 30.36 -13.32 -11.11
N ARG A 10 29.60 -12.40 -11.72
CA ARG A 10 28.63 -12.69 -12.78
C ARG A 10 29.23 -12.34 -14.13
N ARG A 11 28.73 -12.98 -15.19
CA ARG A 11 29.01 -12.63 -16.60
C ARG A 11 28.28 -11.33 -17.01
N ASN A 12 28.40 -10.28 -16.20
CA ASN A 12 27.91 -8.94 -16.50
C ASN A 12 28.97 -7.95 -15.96
N PRO A 13 29.76 -7.33 -16.85
CA PRO A 13 30.82 -6.41 -16.44
C PRO A 13 30.29 -5.01 -16.09
N TYR A 14 29.04 -4.70 -16.45
CA TYR A 14 28.51 -3.33 -16.39
C TYR A 14 27.85 -3.00 -15.04
N ASN A 15 27.96 -1.73 -14.63
CA ASN A 15 27.30 -1.19 -13.43
C ASN A 15 25.82 -0.87 -13.71
N THR A 16 24.98 -1.90 -13.72
CA THR A 16 23.54 -1.78 -13.95
C THR A 16 22.73 -1.86 -12.65
N ARG A 17 21.47 -1.42 -12.68
CA ARG A 17 20.55 -1.50 -11.52
C ARG A 17 20.39 -2.91 -10.95
N SER A 18 20.57 -3.96 -11.76
CA SER A 18 20.50 -5.38 -11.36
C SER A 18 21.84 -5.96 -10.93
N ASN A 19 22.97 -5.28 -11.21
CA ASN A 19 24.33 -5.74 -10.94
C ASN A 19 25.04 -4.94 -9.83
N ARG A 20 24.27 -4.28 -8.95
CA ARG A 20 24.84 -3.58 -7.80
C ARG A 20 25.48 -4.57 -6.83
N VAL A 21 26.66 -4.21 -6.30
CA VAL A 21 27.46 -5.05 -5.41
C VAL A 21 27.78 -4.32 -4.10
N ARG A 22 27.98 -5.09 -3.03
CA ARG A 22 28.55 -4.65 -1.75
C ARG A 22 29.88 -5.38 -1.53
N ILE A 23 30.91 -4.65 -1.12
CA ILE A 23 32.17 -5.26 -0.69
C ILE A 23 32.00 -5.78 0.73
N ILE A 24 32.32 -7.05 0.95
CA ILE A 24 32.29 -7.68 2.27
C ILE A 24 33.65 -8.31 2.58
N LYS A 25 34.04 -8.34 3.86
CA LYS A 25 35.17 -9.13 4.33
C LYS A 25 34.66 -10.52 4.67
N THR A 26 35.24 -11.54 4.03
CA THR A 26 34.91 -12.93 4.30
C THR A 26 35.60 -13.41 5.58
N PRO A 27 35.13 -14.51 6.20
CA PRO A 27 35.79 -15.10 7.37
C PRO A 27 37.28 -15.39 7.14
N GLY A 28 37.67 -15.81 5.93
CA GLY A 28 39.07 -16.02 5.55
C GLY A 28 39.87 -14.73 5.28
N GLY A 29 39.44 -13.57 5.79
CA GLY A 29 40.16 -12.30 5.68
C GLY A 29 40.09 -11.60 4.31
N ASN A 30 39.62 -12.28 3.26
CA ASN A 30 39.57 -11.76 1.89
C ASN A 30 38.37 -10.83 1.63
N LEU A 31 38.57 -9.77 0.84
CA LEU A 31 37.49 -8.93 0.33
C LEU A 31 36.78 -9.63 -0.85
N ARG A 32 35.44 -9.58 -0.90
CA ARG A 32 34.66 -10.14 -2.00
C ARG A 32 33.43 -9.28 -2.32
N TYR A 33 32.98 -9.32 -3.58
CA TYR A 33 31.69 -8.75 -3.99
C TYR A 33 30.51 -9.69 -3.65
N LEU A 34 29.54 -9.13 -2.93
CA LEU A 34 28.22 -9.70 -2.72
C LEU A 34 27.19 -8.95 -3.58
N HIS A 35 26.43 -9.67 -4.41
CA HIS A 35 25.43 -9.05 -5.27
C HIS A 35 24.18 -8.69 -4.49
N ILE A 36 23.74 -7.43 -4.58
CA ILE A 36 22.58 -6.93 -3.86
C ILE A 36 21.34 -7.11 -4.73
N LYS A 37 20.24 -7.57 -4.12
CA LYS A 37 18.92 -7.61 -4.78
C LYS A 37 18.38 -6.17 -4.95
N LYS A 38 17.51 -5.96 -5.95
CA LYS A 38 16.80 -4.66 -6.07
C LYS A 38 15.90 -4.48 -4.84
N LYS A 39 15.84 -3.25 -4.32
CA LYS A 39 14.95 -2.90 -3.20
C LYS A 39 13.48 -3.11 -3.58
N GLY A 40 12.67 -3.63 -2.66
CA GLY A 40 11.23 -3.70 -2.81
C GLY A 40 10.58 -2.32 -2.69
N THR A 41 9.42 -2.14 -3.30
CA THR A 41 8.60 -0.94 -3.18
C THR A 41 7.56 -1.13 -2.09
N ALA A 42 7.34 -0.11 -1.26
CA ALA A 42 6.29 -0.14 -0.25
C ALA A 42 4.90 -0.08 -0.91
N PRO A 43 3.91 -0.88 -0.44
CA PRO A 43 2.52 -0.72 -0.84
C PRO A 43 2.00 0.66 -0.49
N LYS A 44 1.22 1.24 -1.40
CA LYS A 44 0.65 2.59 -1.26
C LYS A 44 -0.86 2.51 -1.12
N CYS A 45 -1.43 3.49 -0.42
CA CYS A 45 -2.87 3.70 -0.37
C CYS A 45 -3.40 4.05 -1.77
N GLY A 46 -4.50 3.42 -2.17
CA GLY A 46 -5.11 3.69 -3.48
C GLY A 46 -5.80 5.06 -3.61
N ASP A 47 -6.07 5.79 -2.52
CA ASP A 47 -6.68 7.13 -2.57
C ASP A 47 -5.60 8.22 -2.49
N CYS A 48 -4.84 8.22 -1.40
CA CYS A 48 -3.89 9.30 -1.10
C CYS A 48 -2.44 9.01 -1.50
N GLY A 49 -2.13 7.80 -1.97
CA GLY A 49 -0.76 7.42 -2.38
C GLY A 49 0.25 7.27 -1.23
N VAL A 50 -0.16 7.49 0.02
CA VAL A 50 0.70 7.35 1.21
C VAL A 50 1.12 5.90 1.40
N LYS A 51 2.36 5.67 1.86
CA LYS A 51 2.86 4.33 2.18
C LYS A 51 2.01 3.70 3.29
N LEU A 52 1.57 2.47 3.09
CA LEU A 52 0.73 1.78 4.07
C LEU A 52 1.57 1.35 5.27
N PRO A 53 1.23 1.80 6.50
CA PRO A 53 1.92 1.36 7.70
C PRO A 53 1.58 -0.11 8.00
N GLY A 54 2.52 -0.83 8.60
CA GLY A 54 2.33 -2.24 8.99
C GLY A 54 2.53 -3.25 7.87
N VAL A 55 2.68 -2.84 6.61
CA VAL A 55 2.97 -3.75 5.49
C VAL A 55 4.43 -3.57 5.05
N PRO A 56 5.27 -4.62 5.10
CA PRO A 56 6.70 -4.53 4.81
C PRO A 56 6.94 -4.29 3.32
N ALA A 57 7.97 -3.52 2.95
CA ALA A 57 8.34 -3.27 1.55
C ALA A 57 9.23 -4.39 0.98
N LEU A 58 8.62 -5.39 0.35
CA LEU A 58 9.32 -6.59 -0.15
C LEU A 58 9.22 -6.72 -1.67
N ARG A 59 10.02 -7.61 -2.25
CA ARG A 59 9.88 -7.98 -3.68
C ARG A 59 8.70 -8.96 -3.85
N PRO A 60 8.08 -9.05 -5.04
CA PRO A 60 6.94 -9.95 -5.27
C PRO A 60 7.20 -11.41 -4.87
N ARG A 61 8.40 -11.94 -5.15
CA ARG A 61 8.79 -13.30 -4.75
C ARG A 61 8.91 -13.48 -3.22
N GLU A 62 9.34 -12.44 -2.51
CA GLU A 62 9.47 -12.47 -1.04
C GLU A 62 8.09 -12.35 -0.38
N TYR A 63 7.16 -11.60 -0.98
CA TYR A 63 5.76 -11.56 -0.56
C TYR A 63 5.07 -12.93 -0.63
N ALA A 64 5.44 -13.79 -1.56
CA ALA A 64 4.89 -15.15 -1.62
C ALA A 64 5.27 -15.97 -0.37
N GLN A 65 6.43 -15.71 0.23
CA GLN A 65 7.02 -16.51 1.32
C GLN A 65 6.60 -16.06 2.73
N ILE A 66 6.19 -14.80 2.93
CA ILE A 66 5.83 -14.32 4.27
C ILE A 66 4.44 -14.83 4.70
N SER A 67 4.19 -14.86 6.00
CA SER A 67 2.90 -15.23 6.57
C SER A 67 1.81 -14.18 6.30
N ARG A 68 0.54 -14.61 6.35
CA ARG A 68 -0.62 -13.75 6.06
C ARG A 68 -0.72 -12.51 6.97
N PRO A 69 -0.52 -12.59 8.31
CA PRO A 69 -0.61 -11.43 9.20
C PRO A 69 0.40 -10.32 8.89
N ARG A 70 1.53 -10.67 8.27
CA ARG A 70 2.55 -9.71 7.84
C ARG A 70 2.21 -9.02 6.52
N LYS A 71 1.23 -9.54 5.75
CA LYS A 71 0.79 -8.99 4.46
C LYS A 71 -0.37 -8.02 4.61
N ASN A 72 -1.17 -8.15 5.67
CA ASN A 72 -2.43 -7.44 5.84
C ASN A 72 -2.46 -6.62 7.14
N VAL A 73 -3.51 -5.81 7.28
CA VAL A 73 -3.82 -5.03 8.48
C VAL A 73 -5.24 -5.38 8.90
N SER A 74 -5.48 -5.55 10.19
CA SER A 74 -6.76 -6.02 10.77
C SER A 74 -7.84 -4.93 10.83
N ARG A 75 -8.19 -4.34 9.69
CA ARG A 75 -9.31 -3.38 9.57
C ARG A 75 -9.96 -3.47 8.19
N ALA A 76 -11.12 -2.84 8.04
CA ALA A 76 -11.75 -2.65 6.74
C ALA A 76 -10.77 -1.99 5.74
N TYR A 77 -10.72 -2.54 4.52
CA TYR A 77 -9.79 -2.14 3.47
C TYR A 77 -8.29 -2.14 3.88
N GLY A 78 -7.93 -2.97 4.87
CA GLY A 78 -6.54 -3.15 5.30
C GLY A 78 -5.64 -3.62 4.15
N GLY A 79 -4.44 -3.06 4.05
CA GLY A 79 -3.50 -3.37 2.95
C GLY A 79 -3.84 -2.72 1.59
N SER A 80 -4.98 -2.04 1.45
CA SER A 80 -5.35 -1.30 0.23
C SER A 80 -5.50 0.20 0.47
N ARG A 81 -6.16 0.59 1.57
CA ARG A 81 -6.42 1.99 1.94
C ARG A 81 -5.74 2.31 3.26
N CYS A 82 -5.37 3.56 3.54
CA CYS A 82 -4.87 3.99 4.85
C CYS A 82 -6.03 4.23 5.84
N GLY A 83 -5.73 4.38 7.13
CA GLY A 83 -6.75 4.56 8.17
C GLY A 83 -7.64 5.80 7.92
N ASN A 84 -7.02 6.93 7.54
CA ASN A 84 -7.73 8.18 7.29
C ASN A 84 -8.71 8.03 6.12
N CYS A 85 -8.28 7.48 4.98
CA CYS A 85 -9.17 7.29 3.83
C CYS A 85 -10.31 6.30 4.13
N VAL A 86 -10.11 5.34 5.02
CA VAL A 86 -11.21 4.45 5.46
C VAL A 86 -12.20 5.21 6.33
N LYS A 87 -11.73 6.03 7.27
CA LYS A 87 -12.60 6.91 8.06
C LYS A 87 -13.43 7.83 7.17
N ASP A 88 -12.81 8.49 6.21
CA ASP A 88 -13.49 9.41 5.30
C ASP A 88 -14.54 8.70 4.44
N ARG A 89 -14.25 7.47 3.98
CA ARG A 89 -15.21 6.64 3.25
C ARG A 89 -16.43 6.29 4.09
N ILE A 90 -16.21 5.88 5.34
CA ILE A 90 -17.31 5.50 6.26
C ILE A 90 -18.19 6.71 6.53
N VAL A 91 -17.59 7.83 6.93
CA VAL A 91 -18.33 9.06 7.27
C VAL A 91 -19.08 9.60 6.05
N ARG A 92 -18.42 9.64 4.88
CA ARG A 92 -19.05 10.10 3.64
C ARG A 92 -20.22 9.21 3.23
N ALA A 93 -20.06 7.88 3.28
CA ALA A 93 -21.13 6.96 2.93
C ALA A 93 -22.33 7.13 3.87
N PHE A 94 -22.09 7.21 5.17
CA PHE A 94 -23.13 7.44 6.17
C PHE A 94 -23.91 8.73 5.89
N LEU A 95 -23.22 9.87 5.81
CA LEU A 95 -23.88 11.17 5.62
C LEU A 95 -24.67 11.26 4.30
N ILE A 96 -24.18 10.64 3.22
CA ILE A 96 -24.89 10.61 1.95
C ILE A 96 -26.17 9.79 2.05
N GLU A 97 -26.13 8.64 2.72
CA GLU A 97 -27.33 7.82 2.90
C GLU A 97 -28.36 8.51 3.81
N GLU A 98 -27.92 9.13 4.91
CA GLU A 98 -28.80 9.93 5.78
C GLU A 98 -29.47 11.07 5.00
N GLN A 99 -28.70 11.82 4.21
CA GLN A 99 -29.25 12.88 3.36
C GLN A 99 -30.24 12.36 2.32
N LYS A 100 -30.02 11.17 1.76
CA LYS A 100 -30.96 10.54 0.83
C LYS A 100 -32.28 10.18 1.51
N ILE A 101 -32.23 9.64 2.72
CA ILE A 101 -33.43 9.30 3.50
C ILE A 101 -34.21 10.57 3.83
N VAL A 102 -33.55 11.61 4.34
CA VAL A 102 -34.18 12.89 4.65
C VAL A 102 -34.86 13.49 3.41
N LYS A 103 -34.19 13.47 2.25
CA LYS A 103 -34.77 13.95 0.98
C LYS A 103 -36.01 13.16 0.57
N LYS A 104 -36.04 11.83 0.78
CA LYS A 104 -37.22 11.01 0.48
C LYS A 104 -38.39 11.36 1.39
N VAL A 105 -38.16 11.43 2.71
CA VAL A 105 -39.20 11.75 3.69
C VAL A 105 -39.77 13.15 3.46
N LEU A 106 -38.92 14.15 3.21
CA LEU A 106 -39.38 15.51 2.90
C LEU A 106 -40.24 15.55 1.64
N LYS A 107 -39.87 14.79 0.60
CA LYS A 107 -40.66 14.69 -0.64
C LYS A 107 -42.03 14.05 -0.39
N GLU A 108 -42.08 12.94 0.35
CA GLU A 108 -43.33 12.27 0.72
C GLU A 108 -44.25 13.16 1.56
N SER A 109 -43.69 13.92 2.52
CA SER A 109 -44.47 14.87 3.33
C SER A 109 -45.05 16.00 2.49
N GLN A 110 -44.25 16.59 1.57
CA GLN A 110 -44.74 17.62 0.66
C GLN A 110 -45.83 17.10 -0.29
N GLU A 111 -45.71 15.87 -0.77
CA GLU A 111 -46.74 15.23 -1.61
C GLU A 111 -48.05 15.01 -0.82
N LYS A 112 -47.96 14.59 0.45
CA LYS A 112 -49.12 14.46 1.34
C LYS A 112 -49.81 15.80 1.62
N GLU A 113 -49.04 16.86 1.90
CA GLU A 113 -49.57 18.21 2.13
C GLU A 113 -50.27 18.78 0.89
N LYS A 114 -49.68 18.59 -0.30
CA LYS A 114 -50.30 18.98 -1.59
C LYS A 114 -51.58 18.21 -1.87
N ALA A 115 -51.61 16.91 -1.56
CA ALA A 115 -52.82 16.10 -1.70
C ALA A 115 -53.93 16.52 -0.73
N ALA A 116 -53.58 16.92 0.50
CA ALA A 116 -54.53 17.42 1.49
C ALA A 116 -55.11 18.79 1.11
N THR A 117 -54.28 19.71 0.59
CA THR A 117 -54.74 21.03 0.11
C THR A 117 -55.61 20.93 -1.14
N ARG A 118 -55.32 20.01 -2.06
CA ARG A 118 -56.15 19.78 -3.27
C ARG A 118 -57.52 19.13 -2.99
N LYS A 119 -57.70 18.54 -1.80
CA LYS A 119 -58.98 17.96 -1.34
C LYS A 119 -59.87 18.95 -0.59
N ARG A 120 -59.35 20.13 -0.24
CA ARG A 120 -60.14 21.29 0.19
C ARG A 120 -60.53 22.11 -1.04
#